data_AF-A0A3C1SW77-F1
#
_entry.id   AF-A0A3C1SW77-F1
#
_cell.length_a   1.000
_cell.length_b   1.000
_cell.length_c   1.000
_cell.angle_alpha   90.00
_cell.angle_beta   90.00
_cell.angle_gamma   90.00
#
_symmetry.space_group_name_H-M   'P 1'
#
loop_
_entity.id
_entity.type
_entity.pdbx_description
1 polymer ?
#
loop_
_entity_poly.entity_id
_entity_poly.type
_entity_poly.pdbx_seq_one_letter_code
_entity_poly.pdbx_strand_id
1 'polypeptide(L)'
;MIAVEFGGDHPIIVIGLSLDGYHRPLGGEVASLTVRAAFEQFEPGWLEAPPLGLACSVLFDGEPLMDGALYGVKASAVGVELRIEG
;
A
#
# COMPACT_ATOMS: atom_id res chain seq x y z
N MET A 1 -13.29 2.11 -4.79
CA MET A 1 -12.28 2.98 -4.14
C MET A 1 -11.26 2.10 -3.45
N ILE A 2 -9.98 2.28 -3.75
CA ILE A 2 -8.88 1.57 -3.08
C ILE A 2 -8.27 2.53 -2.06
N ALA A 3 -8.03 2.07 -0.83
CA ALA A 3 -7.33 2.84 0.19
C ALA A 3 -6.28 1.97 0.87
N VAL A 4 -5.14 2.59 1.22
CA VAL A 4 -4.11 1.99 2.08
C VAL A 4 -4.02 2.84 3.34
N GLU A 5 -4.36 2.24 4.47
CA GLU A 5 -4.29 2.87 5.78
C GLU A 5 -3.03 2.41 6.48
N PHE A 6 -2.10 3.33 6.72
CA PHE A 6 -0.90 3.08 7.50
C PHE A 6 -1.18 3.37 8.97
N GLY A 7 -0.87 2.40 9.84
CA GLY A 7 -0.97 2.58 11.29
C GLY A 7 0.10 3.53 11.83
N GLY A 8 -0.02 3.87 13.12
CA GLY A 8 0.91 4.74 13.84
C GLY A 8 0.20 5.86 14.60
N ASP A 9 0.97 6.71 15.28
CA ASP A 9 0.43 7.82 16.08
C ASP A 9 -0.29 8.88 15.22
N HIS A 10 0.06 8.95 13.93
CA HIS A 10 -0.57 9.79 12.93
C HIS A 10 -0.96 8.91 11.74
N PRO A 11 -2.20 8.42 11.68
CA PRO A 11 -2.61 7.52 10.60
C PRO A 11 -2.57 8.24 9.25
N ILE A 12 -1.99 7.59 8.26
CA ILE A 12 -1.89 8.10 6.88
C ILE A 12 -2.79 7.24 6.01
N ILE A 13 -3.64 7.90 5.21
CA ILE A 13 -4.51 7.24 4.24
C ILE A 13 -4.03 7.62 2.84
N VAL A 14 -3.69 6.63 2.04
CA VAL A 14 -3.34 6.81 0.62
C VAL A 14 -4.45 6.23 -0.24
N ILE A 15 -4.98 7.04 -1.16
CA ILE A 15 -6.00 6.62 -2.12
C ILE A 15 -5.33 5.97 -3.34
N GLY A 16 -5.68 4.72 -3.59
CA GLY A 16 -5.20 3.95 -4.73
C GLY A 16 -5.98 4.26 -6.01
N LEU A 17 -5.26 4.42 -7.11
CA LEU A 17 -5.75 4.52 -8.48
C LEU A 17 -6.00 3.14 -9.10
N SER A 18 -5.12 2.18 -8.82
CA SER A 18 -5.25 0.78 -9.25
C SER A 18 -4.71 -0.18 -8.20
N LEU A 19 -5.17 -1.43 -8.29
CA LEU A 19 -4.72 -2.54 -7.48
C LEU A 19 -4.37 -3.70 -8.42
N ASP A 20 -3.14 -4.18 -8.31
CA ASP A 20 -2.54 -5.15 -9.22
C ASP A 20 -1.89 -6.30 -8.44
N GLY A 21 -1.83 -7.47 -9.07
CA GLY A 21 -1.07 -8.61 -8.55
C GLY A 21 -1.59 -9.18 -7.23
N TYR A 22 -2.87 -8.98 -6.88
CA TYR A 22 -3.45 -9.57 -5.68
C TYR A 22 -3.39 -11.09 -5.74
N HIS A 23 -2.55 -11.65 -4.88
CA HIS A 23 -2.41 -13.08 -4.70
C HIS A 23 -2.99 -13.44 -3.33
N ARG A 24 -4.09 -14.19 -3.33
CA ARG A 24 -4.70 -14.74 -2.10
C ARG A 24 -4.19 -16.18 -1.92
N PRO A 25 -3.34 -16.45 -0.91
CA PRO A 25 -2.77 -17.77 -0.69
C PRO A 25 -3.84 -18.82 -0.40
N LEU A 26 -3.65 -20.03 -0.93
CA LEU A 26 -4.44 -21.21 -0.56
C LEU A 26 -3.79 -22.01 0.59
N GLY A 27 -2.52 -21.71 0.93
CA GLY A 27 -1.83 -22.21 2.13
C GLY A 27 -0.30 -22.01 2.07
N GLY A 28 0.31 -21.53 3.16
CA GLY A 28 1.77 -21.45 3.35
C GLY A 28 2.51 -20.30 2.64
N GLU A 29 1.87 -19.61 1.71
CA GLU A 29 2.40 -18.43 1.00
C GLU A 29 1.92 -17.13 1.66
N VAL A 30 2.68 -16.05 1.46
CA VAL A 30 2.34 -14.69 1.90
C VAL A 30 1.45 -14.05 0.83
N ALA A 31 0.34 -13.45 1.23
CA ALA A 31 -0.50 -12.66 0.36
C ALA A 31 0.26 -11.40 -0.08
N SER A 32 0.09 -10.99 -1.33
CA SER A 32 0.71 -9.75 -1.78
C SER A 32 -0.18 -9.03 -2.76
N LEU A 33 -0.02 -7.71 -2.81
CA LEU A 33 -0.63 -6.86 -3.82
C LEU A 33 0.20 -5.60 -4.01
N THR A 34 -0.03 -4.92 -5.12
CA THR A 34 0.53 -3.60 -5.39
C THR A 34 -0.60 -2.60 -5.55
N VAL A 35 -0.54 -1.48 -4.82
CA VAL A 35 -1.42 -0.34 -5.02
C VAL A 35 -0.65 0.75 -5.74
N ARG A 36 -1.21 1.28 -6.82
CA ARG A 36 -0.69 2.49 -7.48
C ARG A 36 -1.42 3.71 -6.95
N ALA A 37 -0.68 4.75 -6.59
CA ALA A 37 -1.20 6.01 -6.08
C ALA A 37 -0.61 7.21 -6.84
N ALA A 38 -1.35 8.33 -6.82
CA ALA A 38 -0.89 9.60 -7.36
C ALA A 38 0.29 10.15 -6.55
N PHE A 39 1.25 10.81 -7.21
CA PHE A 39 2.46 11.32 -6.57
C PHE A 39 2.17 12.41 -5.53
N GLU A 40 1.14 13.20 -5.77
CA GLU A 40 0.71 14.36 -4.98
C GLU A 40 0.18 13.97 -3.58
N GLN A 41 -0.04 12.68 -3.33
CA GLN A 41 -0.46 12.18 -2.01
C GLN A 41 0.72 11.97 -1.05
N PHE A 42 1.96 12.09 -1.52
CA PHE A 42 3.14 11.83 -0.72
C PHE A 42 3.94 13.10 -0.51
N GLU A 43 4.28 13.36 0.75
CA GLU A 43 5.29 14.36 1.08
C GLU A 43 6.66 13.89 0.57
N PRO A 44 7.52 14.80 0.05
CA PRO A 44 8.82 14.41 -0.52
C PRO A 44 9.67 13.54 0.42
N GLY A 45 9.72 13.88 1.71
CA GLY A 45 10.49 13.14 2.71
C GLY A 45 9.99 11.69 2.93
N TRP A 46 8.72 11.42 2.65
CA TRP A 46 8.17 10.07 2.74
C TRP A 46 8.71 9.18 1.61
N LEU A 47 8.90 9.72 0.40
CA LEU A 47 9.45 8.97 -0.73
C LEU A 47 10.97 8.80 -0.64
N GLU A 48 11.67 9.73 0.03
CA GLU A 48 13.11 9.62 0.30
C GLU A 48 13.42 8.53 1.34
N ALA A 49 12.55 8.36 2.34
CA ALA A 49 12.67 7.37 3.39
C ALA A 49 11.31 6.71 3.67
N PRO A 50 10.83 5.82 2.77
CA PRO A 50 9.54 5.18 2.96
C PRO A 50 9.56 4.32 4.23
N PRO A 51 8.47 4.32 5.02
CA PRO A 51 8.38 3.57 6.27
C PRO A 51 8.16 2.08 5.97
N LEU A 52 9.17 1.43 5.39
CA LEU A 52 9.12 0.00 5.08
C LEU A 52 8.93 -0.82 6.36
N GLY A 53 8.15 -1.89 6.27
CA GLY A 53 7.74 -2.73 7.39
C GLY A 53 6.61 -2.14 8.24
N LEU A 54 6.15 -0.91 7.95
CA LEU A 54 5.01 -0.34 8.66
C LEU A 54 3.75 -1.14 8.35
N ALA A 55 3.02 -1.49 9.41
CA ALA A 55 1.74 -2.18 9.30
C ALA A 55 0.72 -1.31 8.58
N CYS A 56 -0.05 -1.92 7.68
CA CYS A 56 -1.09 -1.25 6.93
C CYS A 56 -2.25 -2.17 6.58
N SER A 57 -3.41 -1.56 6.34
CA SER A 57 -4.64 -2.21 5.91
C SER A 57 -5.03 -1.71 4.53
N VAL A 58 -5.35 -2.62 3.63
CA VAL A 58 -5.82 -2.32 2.28
C VAL A 58 -7.32 -2.51 2.24
N LEU A 59 -8.03 -1.47 1.83
CA LEU A 59 -9.48 -1.47 1.70
C LEU A 59 -9.87 -1.38 0.22
N PHE A 60 -10.92 -2.13 -0.14
CA PHE A 60 -11.56 -2.04 -1.45
C PHE A 60 -13.05 -1.77 -1.26
N ASP A 61 -13.51 -0.64 -1.77
CA ASP A 61 -14.88 -0.13 -1.59
C ASP A 61 -15.29 -0.01 -0.11
N GLY A 62 -14.32 0.31 0.76
CA GLY A 62 -14.54 0.48 2.21
C GLY A 62 -14.50 -0.82 3.00
N GLU A 63 -14.38 -1.97 2.34
CA GLU A 63 -14.25 -3.28 2.99
C GLU A 63 -12.77 -3.67 3.11
N PRO A 64 -12.34 -4.27 4.24
CA PRO A 64 -10.99 -4.80 4.38
C PRO A 64 -10.71 -5.89 3.34
N LEU A 65 -9.68 -5.68 2.53
CA LEU A 65 -9.21 -6.65 1.54
C LEU A 65 -8.03 -7.47 2.09
N MET A 66 -7.08 -6.80 2.74
CA MET A 66 -5.85 -7.40 3.24
C MET A 66 -5.20 -6.54 4.32
N ASP A 67 -4.75 -7.15 5.41
CA ASP A 67 -3.81 -6.53 6.35
C ASP A 67 -2.40 -7.02 6.02
N GLY A 68 -1.40 -6.16 6.17
CA GLY A 68 -0.01 -6.51 5.86
C GLY A 68 0.97 -5.43 6.29
N ALA A 69 2.14 -5.44 5.66
CA ALA A 69 3.18 -4.44 5.86
C ALA A 69 3.64 -3.85 4.52
N LEU A 70 4.06 -2.58 4.55
CA LEU A 70 4.67 -1.91 3.41
C LEU A 70 6.01 -2.55 3.08
N TYR A 71 6.06 -3.36 2.03
CA TYR A 71 7.27 -4.08 1.66
C TYR A 71 8.18 -3.26 0.73
N GLY A 72 7.59 -2.48 -0.17
CA GLY A 72 8.36 -1.70 -1.14
C GLY A 72 7.61 -0.50 -1.66
N VAL A 73 8.38 0.53 -2.03
CA VAL A 73 7.87 1.75 -2.66
C VAL A 73 8.69 2.02 -3.92
N LYS A 74 8.01 2.31 -5.02
CA LYS A 74 8.66 2.72 -6.27
C LYS A 74 7.96 3.93 -6.85
N ALA A 75 8.66 5.06 -6.92
CA ALA A 75 8.19 6.25 -7.61
C ALA A 75 8.61 6.23 -9.08
N SER A 76 7.72 6.69 -9.96
CA SER A 76 7.96 6.82 -11.40
C SER A 76 7.16 7.98 -11.98
N ALA A 77 7.33 8.27 -13.28
CA ALA A 77 6.57 9.31 -13.96
C ALA A 77 5.04 9.05 -14.01
N VAL A 78 4.60 7.81 -13.76
CA VAL A 78 3.18 7.43 -13.80
C VAL A 78 2.54 7.35 -12.40
N GLY A 79 3.29 7.66 -11.34
CA GLY A 79 2.84 7.61 -9.95
C GLY A 79 3.76 6.79 -9.05
N VAL A 80 3.24 6.45 -7.87
CA VAL A 80 3.93 5.70 -6.82
C VAL A 80 3.29 4.32 -6.66
N GLU A 81 4.10 3.29 -6.70
CA GLU A 81 3.69 1.91 -6.46
C GLU A 81 4.04 1.52 -5.01
N LEU A 82 3.02 1.08 -4.27
CA LEU A 82 3.11 0.58 -2.90
C LEU A 82 2.93 -0.94 -2.94
N ARG A 83 3.99 -1.69 -2.66
CA ARG A 83 3.94 -3.15 -2.53
C ARG A 83 3.65 -3.53 -1.09
N ILE A 84 2.63 -4.35 -0.88
CA ILE A 84 2.14 -4.76 0.43
C ILE A 84 2.16 -6.28 0.50
N GLU A 85 2.64 -6.81 1.61
CA GLU A 85 2.73 -8.25 1.89
C GLU A 85 2.08 -8.58 3.24
N GLY A 86 1.29 -9.65 3.32
CA GLY A 86 0.48 -10.03 4.49
C GLY A 86 0.23 -11.52 4.64
#